data_AF-A0A0F9BTA0-F1
#
_entry.id   AF-A0A0F9BTA0-F1
#
_cell.length_a   1.000
_cell.length_b   1.000
_cell.length_c   1.000
_cell.angle_alpha   90.00
_cell.angle_beta   90.00
_cell.angle_gamma   90.00
#
_symmetry.space_group_name_H-M   'P 1'
#
loop_
_entity.id
_entity.type
_entity.pdbx_description
1 polymer ?
#
loop_
_entity_poly.entity_id
_entity_poly.type
_entity_poly.pdbx_seq_one_letter_code
_entity_poly.pdbx_strand_id
1 'polypeptide(L)'
;MECPKGHGSLNSVSVGSFQIDRCSECRGGWYDVNELRLLKDRESRGDYRWIDFDLWKDMDKFRAAEQERYSCPRDGRPMTTVRYGDSPVLVD
;
A
#
# COMPACT_ATOMS: atom_id res chain seq x y z
N MET A 1 5.80 5.70 12.96
CA MET A 1 4.76 4.66 12.86
C MET A 1 5.44 3.30 12.90
N GLU A 2 4.77 2.27 13.43
CA GLU A 2 5.33 0.91 13.46
C GLU A 2 4.83 0.08 12.26
N CYS A 3 5.62 -0.90 11.84
CA CYS A 3 5.24 -1.82 10.78
C CYS A 3 4.09 -2.71 11.27
N PRO A 4 2.94 -2.78 10.56
CA PRO A 4 1.82 -3.64 10.95
C PRO A 4 2.17 -5.14 10.97
N LYS A 5 3.27 -5.52 10.31
CA LYS A 5 3.81 -6.89 10.30
C LYS A 5 4.83 -7.16 11.42
N GLY A 6 5.09 -6.19 12.30
CA GLY A 6 5.92 -6.37 13.50
C GLY A 6 7.43 -6.13 13.32
N HIS A 7 7.87 -5.61 12.17
CA HIS A 7 9.28 -5.39 11.86
C HIS A 7 9.86 -4.04 12.36
N GLY A 8 9.37 -3.55 13.50
CA GLY A 8 9.80 -2.28 14.08
C GLY A 8 9.31 -1.03 13.34
N SER A 9 10.05 0.07 13.46
CA SER A 9 9.65 1.40 12.95
C SER A 9 9.70 1.51 11.43
N LEU A 10 8.70 2.18 10.85
CA LEU A 10 8.73 2.65 9.47
C LEU A 10 9.67 3.86 9.36
N ASN A 11 10.41 3.91 8.25
CA ASN A 11 11.36 4.98 7.96
C ASN A 11 10.84 5.86 6.81
N SER A 12 10.94 7.18 6.94
CA SER A 12 10.58 8.11 5.87
C SER A 12 11.59 8.01 4.71
N VAL A 13 11.07 7.80 3.50
CA VAL A 13 11.86 7.69 2.27
C VAL A 13 11.29 8.65 1.22
N SER A 14 12.18 9.39 0.56
CA SER A 14 11.83 10.25 -0.57
C SER A 14 11.54 9.43 -1.83
N VAL A 15 10.34 9.57 -2.38
CA VAL A 15 9.95 9.08 -3.69
C VAL A 15 9.56 10.27 -4.54
N GLY A 16 10.50 10.70 -5.41
CA GLY A 16 10.33 11.92 -6.18
C GLY A 16 10.16 13.12 -5.24
N SER A 17 9.04 13.82 -5.37
CA SER A 17 8.66 14.97 -4.54
C SER A 17 7.89 14.62 -3.25
N PHE A 18 7.60 13.34 -3.00
CA PHE A 18 6.82 12.88 -1.84
C PHE A 18 7.68 12.17 -0.81
N GLN A 19 7.25 12.22 0.45
CA GLN A 19 7.76 11.37 1.52
C GLN A 19 6.76 10.24 1.75
N ILE A 20 7.25 9.02 1.85
CA ILE A 20 6.43 7.87 2.25
C ILE A 20 7.15 7.09 3.34
N ASP A 21 6.38 6.38 4.16
CA ASP A 21 6.92 5.55 5.23
C ASP A 21 7.17 4.12 4.72
N ARG A 22 8.39 3.61 4.86
CA ARG A 22 8.76 2.28 4.36
C ARG A 22 9.40 1.43 5.44
N CYS A 23 8.98 0.17 5.51
CA CYS A 23 9.65 -0.81 6.36
C CYS A 23 10.95 -1.29 5.71
N SER A 24 12.06 -1.31 6.45
CA SER A 24 13.35 -1.81 5.98
C SER A 24 13.37 -3.33 5.76
N GLU A 25 12.55 -4.08 6.49
CA GLU A 25 12.54 -5.54 6.44
C GLU A 25 11.57 -6.08 5.39
N CYS A 26 10.28 -5.79 5.51
CA CYS A 26 9.28 -6.30 4.56
C CYS A 26 9.20 -5.49 3.26
N ARG A 27 9.87 -4.33 3.19
CA ARG A 27 9.87 -3.40 2.05
C ARG A 27 8.49 -2.83 1.69
N GLY A 28 7.47 -3.06 2.52
CA GLY A 28 6.15 -2.47 2.36
C GLY A 28 6.17 -0.96 2.53
N GLY A 29 5.44 -0.25 1.67
CA GLY A 29 5.22 1.19 1.76
C GLY A 29 3.89 1.48 2.44
N TRP A 30 3.91 2.41 3.37
CA TRP A 30 2.75 3.02 4.00
C TRP A 30 2.54 4.40 3.36
N TYR A 31 1.31 4.64 2.91
CA TYR A 31 0.89 5.87 2.26
C TYR A 31 -0.26 6.44 3.08
N ASP A 32 -0.09 7.65 3.59
CA ASP A 32 -1.17 8.37 4.24
C ASP A 32 -2.24 8.78 3.21
N VAL A 33 -3.37 9.27 3.71
CA VAL A 33 -4.53 9.66 2.90
C VAL A 33 -4.11 10.59 1.76
N ASN A 34 -4.49 10.21 0.54
CA ASN A 34 -4.18 10.89 -0.73
C ASN A 34 -2.73 10.81 -1.23
N GLU A 35 -1.75 10.34 -0.45
CA GLU A 35 -0.35 10.29 -0.91
C GLU A 35 -0.17 9.40 -2.13
N LEU A 36 -0.76 8.20 -2.12
CA LEU A 36 -0.69 7.27 -3.24
C LEU A 36 -1.33 7.85 -4.51
N ARG A 37 -2.46 8.56 -4.36
CA ARG A 37 -3.13 9.24 -5.47
C ARG A 37 -2.25 10.36 -6.04
N LEU A 38 -1.70 11.20 -5.17
CA LEU A 38 -0.85 12.32 -5.60
C LEU A 38 0.46 11.82 -6.24
N LEU A 39 1.04 10.74 -5.72
CA LEU A 39 2.17 10.05 -6.33
C LEU A 39 1.85 9.57 -7.75
N LYS A 40 0.71 8.88 -7.92
CA LYS A 40 0.23 8.45 -9.24
C LYS A 40 0.08 9.62 -10.21
N ASP A 41 -0.55 10.69 -9.76
CA ASP A 41 -0.94 11.81 -10.62
C ASP A 41 0.24 12.75 -10.95
N ARG A 42 1.26 12.84 -10.07
CA ARG A 42 2.36 13.84 -10.18
C ARG A 42 3.72 13.25 -10.50
N GLU A 43 4.02 12.01 -10.12
CA GLU A 43 5.31 11.40 -10.42
C GLU A 43 5.22 10.60 -11.73
N SER A 44 5.75 11.19 -12.81
CA SER A 44 5.84 10.57 -14.13
C SER A 44 6.77 9.34 -14.20
N ARG A 45 7.41 8.94 -13.08
CA ARG A 45 8.27 7.75 -13.01
C ARG A 45 7.39 6.49 -13.07
N GLY A 46 7.71 5.59 -13.99
CA GLY A 46 6.86 4.46 -14.41
C GLY A 46 6.41 3.51 -13.30
N ASP A 47 7.02 3.55 -12.11
CA ASP A 47 6.75 2.66 -10.98
C ASP A 47 5.34 2.82 -10.37
N TYR A 48 4.62 3.92 -10.63
CA TYR A 48 3.26 4.16 -10.10
C TYR A 48 2.15 4.15 -11.17
N ARG A 49 2.51 4.02 -12.46
CA ARG A 49 1.53 3.98 -13.57
C ARG A 49 0.68 2.70 -13.57
N TRP A 50 1.08 1.66 -12.83
CA TRP A 50 0.28 0.45 -12.69
C TRP A 50 -1.09 0.72 -12.05
N ILE A 51 -1.32 1.88 -11.42
CA ILE A 51 -2.60 2.25 -10.79
C ILE A 51 -3.62 2.81 -11.82
N ASP A 52 -3.26 3.00 -13.08
CA ASP A 52 -4.18 3.45 -14.15
C ASP A 52 -5.07 2.33 -14.74
N PHE A 53 -5.39 1.32 -13.94
CA PHE A 53 -6.32 0.26 -14.31
C PHE A 53 -7.69 0.50 -13.66
N ASP A 54 -8.74 0.23 -14.42
CA ASP A 54 -10.11 0.33 -13.92
C ASP A 54 -10.41 -0.87 -13.02
N LEU A 55 -10.19 -0.68 -11.71
CA LEU A 55 -10.47 -1.67 -10.66
C LEU A 55 -11.90 -2.22 -10.75
N TRP A 56 -12.85 -1.42 -11.26
CA TRP A 56 -14.26 -1.80 -11.29
C TRP A 56 -14.61 -2.70 -12.47
N LYS A 57 -13.76 -2.80 -13.51
CA LYS A 57 -13.98 -3.74 -14.62
C LYS A 57 -13.74 -5.19 -14.24
N ASP A 58 -12.87 -5.41 -13.26
CA ASP A 58 -12.36 -6.72 -12.86
C ASP A 58 -12.64 -6.99 -11.36
N MET A 59 -13.81 -6.55 -10.87
CA MET A 59 -14.19 -6.68 -9.45
C MET A 59 -14.12 -8.12 -8.94
N ASP A 60 -14.43 -9.10 -9.79
CA ASP A 60 -14.41 -10.53 -9.50
C ASP A 60 -12.98 -11.08 -9.27
N LYS A 61 -11.96 -10.34 -9.68
CA LYS A 61 -10.55 -10.69 -9.43
C LYS A 61 -10.07 -10.26 -8.05
N PHE A 62 -10.81 -9.40 -7.33
CA PHE A 62 -10.44 -8.98 -5.99
C PHE A 62 -10.81 -10.04 -4.96
N ARG A 63 -9.85 -10.39 -4.11
CA ARG A 63 -10.04 -11.34 -3.03
C ARG A 63 -9.55 -10.73 -1.73
N ALA A 64 -10.46 -10.55 -0.78
CA ALA A 64 -10.11 -10.18 0.59
C ALA A 64 -9.60 -11.41 1.34
N ALA A 65 -8.48 -11.28 2.04
CA ALA A 65 -7.94 -12.33 2.88
C ALA A 65 -8.77 -12.44 4.16
N GLU A 66 -9.26 -13.64 4.47
CA GLU A 66 -10.05 -13.86 5.69
C GLU A 66 -9.20 -13.89 6.97
N GLN A 67 -7.94 -14.33 6.84
CA GLN A 67 -7.04 -14.67 7.96
C GLN A 67 -5.89 -13.67 8.16
N GLU A 68 -5.61 -12.80 7.19
CA GLU A 68 -4.55 -11.79 7.26
C GLU A 68 -5.18 -10.44 7.65
N ARG A 69 -5.27 -10.18 8.96
CA ARG A 69 -5.79 -8.93 9.51
C ARG A 69 -4.69 -8.20 10.26
N TYR A 70 -4.41 -6.98 9.85
CA TYR A 70 -3.42 -6.11 10.48
C TYR A 70 -4.11 -4.93 11.14
N SER A 71 -3.42 -4.27 12.07
CA SER A 71 -3.91 -3.03 12.67
C SER A 71 -3.24 -1.85 11.97
N CYS A 72 -4.04 -0.82 11.66
CA CYS A 72 -3.54 0.44 11.18
C CYS A 72 -2.55 1.04 12.21
N PRO A 73 -1.31 1.38 11.82
CA PRO A 73 -0.30 1.91 12.71
C PRO A 73 -0.56 3.37 13.11
N ARG A 74 -1.56 4.03 12.52
CA ARG A 74 -1.96 5.41 12.83
C ARG A 74 -3.12 5.48 13.83
N ASP A 75 -4.12 4.63 13.69
CA ASP A 75 -5.36 4.70 14.49
C ASP A 75 -5.86 3.36 15.05
N GLY A 76 -5.16 2.25 14.79
CA GLY A 76 -5.47 0.93 15.31
C GLY A 76 -6.68 0.24 14.66
N ARG A 77 -7.31 0.83 13.64
CA ARG A 77 -8.43 0.19 12.94
C ARG A 77 -7.97 -1.10 12.26
N PRO A 78 -8.83 -2.14 12.22
CA PRO A 78 -8.51 -3.37 11.51
C PRO A 78 -8.44 -3.11 10.00
N MET A 79 -7.41 -3.64 9.39
CA MET A 79 -7.13 -3.63 7.97
C MET A 79 -7.28 -5.05 7.42
N THR A 80 -7.64 -5.17 6.16
CA THR A 80 -7.88 -6.47 5.50
C THR A 80 -7.06 -6.50 4.23
N THR A 81 -6.16 -7.47 4.13
CA THR A 81 -5.37 -7.65 2.93
C THR A 81 -6.27 -7.96 1.74
N VAL A 82 -6.14 -7.20 0.66
CA VAL A 82 -6.80 -7.38 -0.62
C VAL A 82 -5.76 -7.81 -1.67
N ARG A 83 -6.12 -8.84 -2.43
CA ARG A 83 -5.35 -9.39 -3.55
C ARG A 83 -6.10 -9.12 -4.85
N TYR A 84 -5.36 -8.92 -5.93
CA TYR A 84 -5.92 -8.73 -7.28
C TYR A 84 -5.43 -9.81 -8.23
N GLY A 85 -6.31 -10.74 -8.60
CA GLY A 85 -5.96 -11.89 -9.44
C GLY A 85 -4.79 -12.67 -8.86
N ASP A 86 -3.79 -12.95 -9.70
CA ASP A 86 -2.52 -13.59 -9.32
C ASP A 86 -1.38 -12.58 -9.13
N SER A 87 -1.71 -11.29 -8.98
CA SER A 87 -0.71 -10.25 -8.76
C SER A 87 0.07 -10.51 -7.46
N PRO A 88 1.40 -10.31 -7.45
CA PRO A 88 2.19 -10.37 -6.22
C PRO A 88 1.98 -9.15 -5.32
N VAL A 89 1.21 -8.15 -5.75
CA VAL A 89 0.91 -6.93 -4.98
C VAL A 89 -0.18 -7.22 -3.95
N LEU A 90 0.11 -6.86 -2.70
CA LEU A 90 -0.83 -6.93 -1.56
C LEU A 90 -1.13 -5.51 -1.09
N VAL A 91 -2.40 -5.23 -0.82
CA VAL A 91 -2.87 -3.95 -0.27
C VAL A 91 -3.59 -4.24 1.04
N ASP A 92 -3.20 -3.62 2.14
CA ASP A 92 -3.80 -3.81 3.47
C ASP A 92 -4.73 -2.65 3.84
#